data_AF-A0AAD9B8Q1-F1
#
_entry.id   AF-A0AAD9B8Q1-F1
#
_cell.length_a   1.000
_cell.length_b   1.000
_cell.length_c   1.000
_cell.angle_alpha   90.00
_cell.angle_beta   90.00
_cell.angle_gamma   90.00
#
_symmetry.space_group_name_H-M   'P 1'
#
loop_
_entity.id
_entity.type
_entity.pdbx_description
1 polymer ?
#
loop_
_entity_poly.entity_id
_entity_poly.type
_entity_poly.pdbx_seq_one_letter_code
_entity_poly.pdbx_strand_id
1 'polypeptide(L)'
;MIERFLEQEKALVRVLGSDKKSRHLVPTWQGLDVLESINKAVKPLQEFADALSGKSYVSVSYIKLVLHLFKTSLLQPEEEDAELTKTIKGKIMRYLDDKYSDPVKDELLDMSSLVDPRFRTTYIDPDKVEPVKKRAVAEMNSLPAPANNSTPQQPGTAVQVPGCLQWQGLPYCLFG
;
A
#
# COMPACT_ATOMS: atom_id res chain seq x y z
N MET A 1 11.09 15.41 2.14
CA MET A 1 11.53 16.73 2.68
C MET A 1 12.79 16.57 3.52
N ILE A 2 12.78 15.70 4.53
CA ILE A 2 13.93 15.41 5.38
C ILE A 2 15.15 14.94 4.57
N GLU A 3 14.96 13.96 3.69
CA GLU A 3 16.02 13.48 2.80
C GLU A 3 16.69 14.61 2.01
N ARG A 4 15.90 15.47 1.35
CA ARG A 4 16.42 16.63 0.62
C ARG A 4 17.20 17.61 1.52
N PHE A 5 16.77 17.78 2.77
CA PHE A 5 17.48 18.61 3.74
C PHE A 5 18.86 18.02 4.07
N LEU A 6 18.93 16.71 4.30
CA LEU A 6 20.18 16.00 4.57
C LEU A 6 21.12 16.05 3.36
N GLU A 7 20.61 15.85 2.14
CA GLU A 7 21.38 15.97 0.89
C GLU A 7 21.99 17.37 0.69
N GLN A 8 21.26 18.40 1.11
CA GLN A 8 21.63 19.81 0.91
C GLN A 8 22.36 20.42 2.11
N GLU A 9 22.71 19.64 3.14
CA GLU A 9 23.32 20.12 4.39
C GLU A 9 24.49 21.08 4.13
N LYS A 10 25.46 20.68 3.29
CA LYS A 10 26.65 21.49 2.99
C LYS A 10 26.29 22.84 2.34
N ALA A 11 25.28 22.85 1.48
CA ALA A 11 24.81 24.07 0.84
C ALA A 11 24.12 24.99 1.87
N LEU A 12 23.29 24.41 2.75
CA LEU A 12 22.62 25.14 3.83
C LEU A 12 23.62 25.74 4.81
N VAL A 13 24.61 24.98 5.28
CA VAL A 13 25.67 25.46 6.18
C VAL A 13 26.44 26.62 5.53
N ARG A 14 26.75 26.53 4.22
CA ARG A 14 27.44 27.60 3.49
C ARG A 14 26.61 28.88 3.40
N VAL A 15 25.33 28.77 3.04
CA VAL A 15 24.44 29.93 2.89
C VAL A 15 24.16 30.57 4.26
N LEU A 16 23.77 29.76 5.26
CA LEU A 16 23.42 30.23 6.60
C LEU A 16 24.64 30.72 7.40
N GLY A 17 25.81 30.13 7.17
CA GLY A 17 27.06 30.53 7.81
C GLY A 17 27.67 31.82 7.23
N SER A 18 27.31 32.17 6.00
CA SER A 18 27.79 33.40 5.34
C SER A 18 27.08 34.66 5.83
N ASP A 19 25.83 34.54 6.28
CA ASP A 19 25.09 35.66 6.89
C ASP A 19 25.21 35.65 8.42
N LYS A 20 25.63 36.77 9.00
CA LYS A 20 25.78 36.95 10.45
C LYS A 20 24.44 36.81 11.18
N LYS A 21 23.33 37.19 10.55
CA LYS A 21 22.01 37.11 11.18
C LYS A 21 21.51 35.67 11.24
N SER A 22 21.72 34.87 10.20
CA SER A 22 21.27 33.46 10.14
C SER A 22 22.24 32.44 10.73
N ARG A 23 23.43 32.85 11.17
CA ARG A 23 24.48 31.92 11.64
C ARG A 23 24.04 31.02 12.80
N HIS A 24 23.10 31.48 13.63
CA HIS A 24 22.52 30.71 14.74
C HIS A 24 21.58 29.58 14.29
N LEU A 25 21.15 29.57 13.02
CA LEU A 25 20.30 28.54 12.41
C LEU A 25 21.10 27.44 11.72
N VAL A 26 22.43 27.54 11.69
CA VAL A 26 23.28 26.49 11.12
C VAL A 26 23.01 25.19 11.89
N PRO A 27 22.61 24.11 11.20
CA PRO A 27 22.23 22.88 11.88
C PRO A 27 23.42 22.29 12.62
N THR A 28 23.19 21.92 13.88
CA THR A 28 24.19 21.24 14.71
C THR A 28 24.22 19.75 14.38
N TRP A 29 25.37 19.11 14.56
CA TRP A 29 25.55 17.66 14.39
C TRP A 29 24.48 16.82 15.09
N GLN A 30 24.13 17.13 16.35
CA GLN A 30 23.08 16.39 17.07
C GLN A 30 21.70 16.53 16.40
N GLY A 31 21.42 17.68 15.79
CA GLY A 31 20.18 17.90 15.06
C GLY A 31 20.13 17.09 13.76
N LEU A 32 21.27 16.94 13.09
CA LEU A 32 21.41 16.12 11.89
C LEU A 32 21.25 14.63 12.21
N ASP A 33 21.87 14.15 13.30
CA ASP A 33 21.74 12.75 13.74
C ASP A 33 20.28 12.38 14.07
N VAL A 34 19.56 13.29 14.74
CA VAL A 34 18.12 13.12 15.02
C VAL A 34 17.33 13.05 13.71
N LEU A 35 17.65 13.92 12.75
CA LEU A 35 16.95 14.00 11.49
C LEU A 35 17.22 12.77 10.61
N GLU A 36 18.45 12.26 10.62
CA GLU A 36 18.83 10.99 9.98
C GLU A 36 18.10 9.80 10.60
N SER A 37 18.02 9.75 11.94
CA SER A 37 17.26 8.71 12.66
C SER A 37 15.77 8.71 12.27
N ILE A 38 15.16 9.90 12.21
CA ILE A 38 13.77 10.04 11.74
C ILE A 38 13.65 9.58 10.28
N ASN A 39 14.55 10.03 9.41
CA ASN A 39 14.56 9.65 8.00
C ASN A 39 14.65 8.13 7.83
N LYS A 40 15.54 7.46 8.56
CA LYS A 40 15.70 6.01 8.53
C LYS A 40 14.42 5.28 8.93
N ALA A 41 13.68 5.80 9.92
CA ALA A 41 12.42 5.21 10.36
C ALA A 41 11.27 5.41 9.35
N VAL A 42 11.14 6.60 8.75
CA VAL A 42 9.97 6.95 7.93
C VAL A 42 10.15 6.72 6.44
N LYS A 43 11.39 6.67 5.93
CA LYS A 43 11.67 6.52 4.50
C LYS A 43 11.10 5.23 3.89
N PRO A 44 11.20 4.06 4.54
CA PRO A 44 10.58 2.84 4.01
C PRO A 44 9.06 2.96 3.86
N LEU A 45 8.40 3.75 4.72
CA LEU A 45 6.96 4.01 4.62
C LEU A 45 6.63 4.96 3.47
N GLN A 46 7.49 5.95 3.20
CA GLN A 46 7.35 6.85 2.06
C GLN A 46 7.46 6.06 0.75
N GLU A 47 8.51 5.26 0.58
CA GLU A 47 8.71 4.43 -0.61
C GLU A 47 7.56 3.45 -0.83
N PHE A 48 7.06 2.85 0.25
CA PHE A 48 5.88 2.01 0.21
C PHE A 48 4.63 2.77 -0.23
N ALA A 49 4.39 3.98 0.30
CA ALA A 49 3.25 4.80 -0.08
C ALA A 49 3.33 5.26 -1.54
N ASP A 50 4.53 5.62 -2.03
CA ASP A 50 4.76 5.96 -3.43
C ASP A 50 4.46 4.76 -4.35
N ALA A 51 4.93 3.57 -3.96
CA ALA A 51 4.65 2.32 -4.68
C ALA A 51 3.19 1.86 -4.62
N LEU A 52 2.44 2.24 -3.58
CA LEU A 52 0.99 2.05 -3.49
C LEU A 52 0.23 3.08 -4.31
N SER A 53 0.68 4.33 -4.33
CA SER A 53 0.04 5.42 -5.08
C SER A 53 -0.01 5.15 -6.58
N GLY A 54 0.92 4.35 -7.11
CA GLY A 54 0.93 3.93 -8.51
C GLY A 54 -0.04 2.79 -8.87
N LYS A 55 -0.74 2.20 -7.89
CA LYS A 55 -1.65 1.07 -8.16
C LYS A 55 -3.08 1.57 -8.47
N SER A 56 -3.60 1.16 -9.62
CA SER A 56 -4.97 1.48 -10.05
C SER A 56 -6.05 0.70 -9.29
N TYR A 57 -5.69 -0.38 -8.59
CA TYR A 57 -6.63 -1.25 -7.87
C TYR A 57 -6.11 -1.56 -6.46
N VAL A 58 -6.71 -0.91 -5.46
CA VAL A 58 -6.46 -1.15 -4.04
C VAL A 58 -7.75 -1.67 -3.41
N SER A 59 -7.74 -2.94 -3.02
CA SER A 59 -8.84 -3.61 -2.34
C SER A 59 -8.61 -3.70 -0.82
N VAL A 60 -9.70 -3.83 -0.06
CA VAL A 60 -9.66 -3.95 1.42
C VAL A 60 -8.78 -5.13 1.88
N SER A 61 -8.73 -6.19 1.07
CA SER A 61 -7.92 -7.39 1.27
C SER A 61 -6.41 -7.14 1.39
N TYR A 62 -5.90 -6.01 0.89
CA TYR A 62 -4.49 -5.63 1.05
C TYR A 62 -4.12 -5.29 2.48
N ILE A 63 -5.05 -4.85 3.32
CA ILE A 63 -4.72 -4.29 4.64
C ILE A 63 -3.97 -5.30 5.50
N LYS A 64 -4.37 -6.59 5.52
CA LYS A 64 -3.63 -7.63 6.27
C LYS A 64 -2.23 -7.86 5.74
N LEU A 65 -2.06 -7.89 4.42
CA LEU A 65 -0.73 -7.96 3.81
C LEU A 65 0.14 -6.78 4.23
N VAL A 66 -0.39 -5.55 4.18
CA VAL A 66 0.37 -4.35 4.55
C VAL A 66 0.76 -4.38 6.03
N LEU A 67 -0.16 -4.75 6.92
CA LEU A 67 0.11 -4.89 8.34
C LEU A 67 1.19 -5.94 8.61
N HIS A 68 1.12 -7.09 7.95
CA HIS A 68 2.15 -8.13 8.04
C HIS A 68 3.50 -7.63 7.53
N LEU A 69 3.54 -7.01 6.35
CA LEU A 69 4.77 -6.46 5.75
C LEU A 69 5.45 -5.44 6.67
N PHE A 70 4.65 -4.59 7.32
CA PHE A 70 5.18 -3.59 8.24
C PHE A 70 5.78 -4.26 9.48
N LYS A 71 5.15 -5.31 10.00
CA LYS A 71 5.62 -6.07 11.17
C LYS A 71 6.91 -6.83 10.92
N THR A 72 7.04 -7.46 9.76
CA THR A 72 8.14 -8.40 9.49
C THR A 72 9.30 -7.81 8.69
N SER A 73 9.16 -6.60 8.17
CA SER A 73 10.19 -6.02 7.30
C SER A 73 10.35 -4.52 7.51
N LEU A 74 9.36 -3.70 7.17
CA LEU A 74 9.59 -2.24 7.08
C LEU A 74 9.76 -1.53 8.42
N LEU A 75 9.06 -1.98 9.47
CA LEU A 75 9.12 -1.39 10.81
C LEU A 75 9.74 -2.33 11.84
N GLN A 76 10.40 -3.39 11.40
CA GLN A 76 11.17 -4.23 12.30
C GLN A 76 12.39 -3.42 12.80
N PRO A 77 12.63 -3.35 14.11
CA PRO A 77 13.84 -2.75 14.66
C PRO A 77 15.07 -3.56 14.25
N GLU A 78 16.06 -2.91 13.65
CA GLU A 78 17.38 -3.50 13.34
C GLU A 78 18.33 -3.31 14.54
N GLU A 79 19.37 -4.15 14.68
CA GLU A 79 20.31 -4.00 15.80
C GLU A 79 21.07 -2.67 15.72
N GLU A 80 21.41 -2.27 14.51
CA GLU A 80 22.15 -1.06 14.15
C GLU A 80 21.29 0.23 14.22
N ASP A 81 19.98 0.10 14.45
CA ASP A 81 19.11 1.26 14.59
C ASP A 81 19.41 2.05 15.86
N ALA A 82 19.47 3.38 15.72
CA ALA A 82 19.47 4.29 16.85
C ALA A 82 18.21 4.12 17.70
N GLU A 83 18.30 4.38 19.01
CA GLU A 83 17.18 4.23 19.95
C GLU A 83 15.94 5.03 19.53
N LEU A 84 16.16 6.23 18.97
CA LEU A 84 15.08 7.05 18.42
C LEU A 84 14.38 6.36 17.25
N THR A 85 15.13 5.76 16.32
CA THR A 85 14.59 5.01 15.17
C THR A 85 13.73 3.83 15.64
N LYS A 86 14.23 3.05 16.61
CA LYS A 86 13.49 1.94 17.23
C LYS A 86 12.20 2.42 17.89
N THR A 87 12.28 3.53 18.63
CA THR A 87 11.12 4.15 19.27
C THR A 87 10.07 4.61 18.26
N ILE A 88 10.49 5.25 17.16
CA ILE A 88 9.57 5.70 16.10
C ILE A 88 8.89 4.51 15.43
N LYS A 89 9.67 3.51 14.98
CA LYS A 89 9.14 2.26 14.37
C LYS A 89 8.13 1.59 15.30
N GLY A 90 8.47 1.45 16.59
CA GLY A 90 7.59 0.86 17.60
C GLY A 90 6.30 1.65 17.84
N LYS A 91 6.37 2.98 17.89
CA LYS A 91 5.18 3.85 18.03
C LYS A 91 4.24 3.73 16.83
N ILE A 92 4.79 3.70 15.61
CA ILE A 92 4.00 3.52 14.39
C ILE A 92 3.33 2.15 14.40
N MET A 93 4.07 1.09 14.75
CA MET A 93 3.52 -0.26 14.85
C MET A 93 2.37 -0.33 15.85
N ARG A 94 2.61 0.18 17.06
CA ARG A 94 1.61 0.22 18.13
C ARG A 94 0.33 0.95 17.70
N TYR A 95 0.47 2.09 17.02
CA TYR A 95 -0.68 2.82 16.49
C TYR A 95 -1.48 1.98 15.48
N LEU A 96 -0.80 1.23 14.60
CA LEU A 96 -1.46 0.38 13.62
C LEU A 96 -2.17 -0.81 14.29
N ASP A 97 -1.53 -1.46 15.25
CA ASP A 97 -2.12 -2.54 16.02
C ASP A 97 -3.37 -2.05 16.78
N ASP A 98 -3.28 -0.89 17.44
CA ASP A 98 -4.42 -0.30 18.13
C ASP A 98 -5.55 0.07 17.14
N LYS A 99 -5.23 0.61 15.97
CA LYS A 99 -6.23 1.02 14.96
C LYS A 99 -7.04 -0.15 14.39
N TYR A 100 -6.39 -1.32 14.21
CA TYR A 100 -7.00 -2.53 13.66
C TYR A 100 -7.28 -3.62 14.72
N SER A 101 -7.21 -3.27 16.01
CA SER A 101 -7.48 -4.18 17.14
C SER A 101 -8.96 -4.58 17.30
N ASP A 102 -9.87 -3.84 16.67
CA ASP A 102 -11.31 -4.08 16.77
C ASP A 102 -11.68 -5.42 16.12
N PRO A 103 -12.29 -6.36 16.87
CA PRO A 103 -12.64 -7.69 16.34
C PRO A 103 -13.55 -7.63 15.12
N VAL A 104 -14.45 -6.65 15.03
CA VAL A 104 -15.35 -6.52 13.87
C VAL A 104 -14.56 -6.18 12.60
N LYS A 105 -13.55 -5.31 12.71
CA LYS A 105 -12.67 -4.98 11.60
C LYS A 105 -11.79 -6.18 11.23
N ASP A 106 -11.24 -6.88 12.22
CA ASP A 106 -10.39 -8.04 11.98
C ASP A 106 -11.15 -9.16 11.22
N GLU A 107 -12.39 -9.45 11.62
CA GLU A 107 -13.25 -10.40 10.91
C GLU A 107 -13.57 -9.98 9.48
N LEU A 108 -13.88 -8.69 9.26
CA LEU A 108 -14.11 -8.15 7.92
C LEU A 108 -12.85 -8.29 7.05
N LEU A 109 -11.69 -8.00 7.63
CA LEU A 109 -10.41 -8.14 6.95
C LEU A 109 -10.13 -9.60 6.60
N ASP A 110 -10.40 -10.55 7.51
CA ASP A 110 -10.27 -11.99 7.26
C ASP A 110 -11.13 -12.47 6.10
N MET A 111 -12.41 -12.09 6.11
CA MET A 111 -13.33 -12.41 5.02
C MET A 111 -12.87 -11.78 3.70
N SER A 112 -12.42 -10.52 3.72
CA SER A 112 -11.93 -9.82 2.53
C SER A 112 -10.66 -10.46 1.96
N SER A 113 -9.75 -10.95 2.81
CA SER A 113 -8.54 -11.66 2.41
C SER A 113 -8.86 -13.04 1.85
N LEU A 114 -9.84 -13.75 2.44
CA LEU A 114 -10.27 -15.07 1.97
C LEU A 114 -10.82 -15.01 0.54
N VAL A 115 -11.66 -14.02 0.24
CA VAL A 115 -12.28 -13.87 -1.09
C VAL A 115 -11.30 -13.34 -2.15
N ASP A 116 -10.16 -12.76 -1.74
CA ASP A 116 -9.13 -12.30 -2.67
C ASP A 116 -8.22 -13.46 -3.09
N PRO A 117 -8.20 -13.85 -4.38
CA PRO A 117 -7.42 -15.00 -4.85
C PRO A 117 -5.92 -14.90 -4.60
N ARG A 118 -5.40 -13.68 -4.42
CA ARG A 118 -3.96 -13.40 -4.22
C ARG A 118 -3.50 -13.68 -2.80
N PHE A 119 -4.41 -13.59 -1.83
CA PHE A 119 -4.08 -13.68 -0.40
C PHE A 119 -4.68 -14.90 0.25
N ARG A 120 -5.94 -15.24 -0.07
CA ARG A 120 -6.67 -16.39 0.47
C ARG A 120 -6.49 -16.49 1.99
N THR A 121 -5.75 -17.49 2.46
CA THR A 121 -5.52 -17.77 3.88
C THR A 121 -4.12 -17.40 4.36
N THR A 122 -3.28 -16.80 3.50
CA THR A 122 -1.85 -16.59 3.79
C THR A 122 -1.60 -15.62 4.95
N TYR A 123 -2.46 -14.62 5.13
CA TYR A 123 -2.32 -13.59 6.16
C TYR A 123 -3.40 -13.66 7.24
N ILE A 124 -4.16 -14.75 7.26
CA ILE A 124 -5.17 -15.05 8.27
C ILE A 124 -4.50 -15.91 9.34
N ASP A 125 -4.85 -15.68 10.60
CA ASP A 125 -4.39 -16.52 11.70
C ASP A 125 -4.82 -17.98 11.45
N PRO A 126 -3.91 -18.97 11.52
CA PRO A 126 -4.22 -20.37 11.25
C PRO A 126 -5.43 -20.88 12.05
N ASP A 127 -5.63 -20.38 13.28
CA ASP A 127 -6.75 -20.80 14.14
C ASP A 127 -8.10 -20.23 13.66
N LYS A 128 -8.08 -19.12 12.93
CA LYS A 128 -9.27 -18.43 12.40
C LYS A 128 -9.66 -18.88 11.00
N VAL A 129 -8.78 -19.54 10.26
CA VAL A 129 -9.03 -19.94 8.85
C VAL A 129 -10.30 -20.79 8.70
N GLU A 130 -10.46 -21.83 9.51
CA GLU A 130 -11.60 -22.75 9.41
C GLU A 130 -12.95 -22.09 9.79
N PRO A 131 -13.05 -21.31 10.89
CA PRO A 131 -14.22 -20.47 11.17
C PRO A 131 -14.61 -19.54 10.02
N VAL A 132 -13.64 -18.83 9.44
CA VAL A 132 -13.89 -17.85 8.35
C VAL A 132 -14.40 -18.56 7.09
N LYS A 133 -13.83 -19.72 6.73
CA LYS A 133 -14.35 -20.53 5.61
C LYS A 133 -15.79 -21.00 5.85
N LYS A 134 -16.09 -21.52 7.05
CA LYS A 134 -17.45 -21.99 7.39
C LYS A 134 -18.47 -20.86 7.30
N ARG A 135 -18.11 -19.67 7.80
CA ARG A 135 -18.94 -18.47 7.67
C ARG A 135 -19.15 -18.09 6.20
N ALA A 136 -18.10 -18.06 5.39
CA ALA A 136 -18.21 -17.73 3.97
C ALA A 136 -19.17 -18.67 3.22
N VAL A 137 -19.09 -19.98 3.49
CA VAL A 137 -19.99 -20.98 2.90
C VAL A 137 -21.43 -20.78 3.40
N ALA A 138 -21.63 -20.51 4.68
CA ALA A 138 -22.95 -20.25 5.24
C ALA A 138 -23.60 -18.99 4.63
N GLU A 139 -22.84 -17.90 4.51
CA GLU A 139 -23.30 -16.66 3.87
C GLU A 139 -23.64 -16.91 2.39
N MET A 140 -22.81 -17.64 1.65
CA MET A 140 -23.06 -17.98 0.24
C MET A 140 -24.32 -18.83 0.05
N ASN A 141 -24.57 -19.79 0.95
CA ASN A 141 -25.78 -20.63 0.91
C ASN A 141 -27.05 -19.86 1.34
N SER A 142 -26.90 -18.76 2.06
CA SER A 142 -28.01 -17.88 2.47
C SER A 142 -28.41 -16.87 1.41
N LEU A 143 -27.59 -16.68 0.36
CA LEU A 143 -27.93 -15.81 -0.75
C LEU A 143 -29.11 -16.42 -1.53
N PRO A 144 -30.18 -15.64 -1.80
CA PRO A 144 -31.26 -16.13 -2.65
C PRO A 144 -30.70 -16.47 -4.03
N ALA A 145 -31.23 -17.55 -4.63
CA ALA A 145 -30.87 -17.94 -5.99
C ALA A 145 -30.99 -16.72 -6.93
N PRO A 146 -30.06 -16.53 -7.89
CA PRO A 146 -30.15 -15.41 -8.82
C PRO A 146 -31.54 -15.42 -9.44
N ALA A 147 -32.24 -14.29 -9.32
CA ALA A 147 -33.53 -14.12 -9.98
C ALA A 147 -33.30 -14.37 -11.48
N ASN A 148 -33.81 -15.50 -11.97
CA ASN A 148 -33.84 -15.84 -13.38
C ASN A 148 -34.81 -14.87 -14.08
N ASN A 149 -34.35 -13.65 -14.32
CA ASN A 149 -34.95 -12.76 -15.29
C ASN A 149 -34.27 -13.05 -16.64
N SER A 150 -34.87 -14.02 -17.34
CA SER A 150 -34.54 -14.58 -18.63
C SER A 150 -34.18 -13.56 -19.71
N THR A 151 -33.19 -13.84 -20.56
CA THR A 151 -33.32 -14.17 -22.01
C THR A 151 -31.92 -14.35 -22.64
N PRO A 152 -31.63 -15.41 -23.42
CA PRO A 152 -30.41 -15.47 -24.23
C PRO A 152 -30.50 -14.45 -25.37
N GLN A 153 -29.73 -13.37 -25.28
CA GLN A 153 -29.61 -12.42 -26.39
C GLN A 153 -28.62 -13.02 -27.42
N GLN A 154 -29.14 -13.43 -28.57
CA GLN A 154 -28.33 -13.76 -29.75
C GLN A 154 -27.47 -12.57 -30.19
N PRO A 155 -26.33 -12.81 -30.88
CA PRO A 155 -25.43 -11.76 -31.31
C PRO A 155 -25.98 -10.99 -32.53
N GLY A 156 -26.32 -9.73 -32.32
CA GLY A 156 -26.65 -8.71 -33.33
C GLY A 156 -27.06 -7.44 -32.58
N THR A 157 -26.57 -6.23 -32.82
CA THR A 157 -25.92 -5.61 -33.99
C THR A 157 -24.98 -4.54 -33.44
N ALA A 158 -23.81 -4.34 -34.07
CA ALA A 158 -22.84 -3.32 -33.67
C ALA A 158 -23.49 -1.93 -33.66
N VAL A 159 -23.55 -1.30 -32.48
CA VAL A 159 -23.86 0.13 -32.35
C VAL A 159 -22.60 0.88 -32.79
N GLN A 160 -22.70 1.55 -33.94
CA GLN A 160 -21.69 2.48 -34.41
C GLN A 160 -21.58 3.65 -33.42
N VAL A 161 -20.40 3.83 -32.83
CA VAL A 161 -20.00 5.08 -32.17
C VAL A 161 -19.37 5.96 -33.26
N PRO A 162 -19.88 7.18 -33.50
CA PRO A 162 -19.33 8.06 -34.52
C PRO A 162 -18.03 8.67 -34.00
N GLY A 163 -16.92 8.37 -34.67
CA GLY A 163 -15.63 8.98 -34.38
C GLY A 163 -14.48 8.00 -34.29
N CYS A 164 -14.26 7.19 -35.33
CA CYS A 164 -12.95 6.60 -35.53
C CYS A 164 -12.62 6.66 -37.02
N LEU A 165 -11.58 7.45 -37.34
CA LEU A 165 -11.10 7.70 -38.69
C LEU A 165 -10.74 6.37 -39.36
N GLN A 166 -11.48 6.11 -40.42
CA GLN A 166 -11.34 4.97 -41.29
C GLN A 166 -10.14 5.20 -42.22
N TRP A 167 -9.02 4.53 -41.95
CA TRP A 167 -8.01 4.29 -42.98
C TRP A 167 -8.31 2.96 -43.65
N GLN A 168 -8.96 3.06 -44.81
CA GLN A 168 -9.12 1.99 -45.79
C GLN A 168 -7.75 1.68 -46.42
N GLY A 169 -7.51 0.41 -46.78
CA GLY A 169 -6.53 0.16 -47.83
C GLY A 169 -5.91 -1.23 -47.96
N LEU A 170 -6.75 -2.25 -48.18
CA LEU A 170 -6.48 -3.35 -49.15
C LEU A 170 -5.30 -4.34 -48.88
N PRO A 171 -5.26 -5.48 -49.60
CA PRO A 171 -5.06 -6.82 -49.04
C PRO A 171 -3.64 -7.34 -49.31
N TYR A 172 -3.32 -8.56 -48.89
CA TYR A 172 -2.64 -9.62 -49.67
C TYR A 172 -2.10 -10.70 -48.71
N CYS A 173 -2.64 -11.91 -48.85
CA CYS A 173 -1.88 -13.12 -48.60
C CYS A 173 -0.84 -13.25 -49.73
N LEU A 174 0.45 -13.39 -49.42
CA LEU A 174 1.43 -14.17 -50.22
C LEU A 174 2.80 -14.23 -49.51
N PHE A 175 3.15 -15.45 -49.11
CA PHE A 175 4.46 -16.12 -49.02
C PHE A 175 5.71 -15.45 -48.39
N GLY A 176 6.34 -16.28 -47.55
CA GLY A 176 7.72 -16.22 -47.06
C GLY A 176 7.98 -17.43 -46.17
#